data_AF-A0A7Y2U7H1-F1
#
_entry.id   AF-A0A7Y2U7H1-F1
#
_cell.length_a   1.000
_cell.length_b   1.000
_cell.length_c   1.000
_cell.angle_alpha   90.00
_cell.angle_beta   90.00
_cell.angle_gamma   90.00
#
_symmetry.space_group_name_H-M   'P 1'
#
loop_
_entity.id
_entity.type
_entity.pdbx_description
1 polymer ?
#
loop_
_entity_poly.entity_id
_entity_poly.type
_entity_poly.pdbx_seq_one_letter_code
_entity_poly.pdbx_strand_id
1 'polypeptide(L)'
;MKKHSLLKILVSSFVVAMTSVSCVGAKTDFNEVGKQMVIMLRNSHYERYAFDEKLGEKFFDTYIKSLDGNKQYFLASDVEQFREKYGKNLHQMLLDGKSMKPAVEIYGVYRARANARIKYAQSLLKKADSFTFDSHRKMMLSRKDANWPATEDEAKRIWHDQVEQALLSEVLRRESIHELAEKQGKADPLKNKKAPGEMISLRFERILKGINTATEEDIADSFLSAIAKSYDPHTDYFSMSEMERFMSGMQNSLVGIGALLQAEDDGATKITGIVVGGPADKEGSLKLNDRIVGVDSTNTGTPEAMVDIMFEKLDRVVDMIRGKEGVEVRLKVEPAAGAPGEIKFIVIKRGKV
;
A
#
# COMPACT_ATOMS: atom_id res chain seq x y z
N MET A 1 51.24 -61.84 39.22
CA MET A 1 50.23 -62.86 39.59
C MET A 1 48.85 -62.20 39.63
N LYS A 2 47.85 -62.85 39.03
CA LYS A 2 46.40 -62.52 38.95
C LYS A 2 46.03 -61.31 38.08
N LYS A 3 44.92 -61.26 37.32
CA LYS A 3 44.04 -62.17 36.55
C LYS A 3 42.87 -61.27 36.11
N HIS A 4 42.47 -61.29 34.83
CA HIS A 4 41.13 -60.92 34.28
C HIS A 4 40.66 -59.45 34.47
N SER A 5 39.78 -58.84 33.68
CA SER A 5 38.99 -59.19 32.49
C SER A 5 38.37 -57.88 31.96
N LEU A 6 38.28 -57.77 30.64
CA LEU A 6 37.26 -57.08 29.84
C LEU A 6 36.21 -56.22 30.57
N LEU A 7 36.18 -54.92 30.25
CA LEU A 7 34.96 -54.11 30.29
C LEU A 7 34.88 -53.25 29.03
N LYS A 8 34.02 -53.70 28.09
CA LYS A 8 33.53 -52.89 26.96
C LYS A 8 32.61 -51.82 27.52
N ILE A 9 32.90 -50.54 27.33
CA ILE A 9 31.88 -49.48 27.45
C ILE A 9 32.01 -48.54 26.24
N LEU A 10 30.85 -48.34 25.63
CA LEU A 10 30.48 -47.62 24.43
C LEU A 10 31.24 -46.31 24.18
N VAL A 11 31.72 -46.18 22.95
CA VAL A 11 31.94 -44.89 22.27
C VAL A 11 30.57 -44.28 21.98
N SER A 12 30.14 -43.30 22.77
CA SER A 12 29.00 -42.45 22.39
C SER A 12 29.49 -41.38 21.43
N SER A 13 29.33 -41.65 20.13
CA SER A 13 29.47 -40.66 19.08
C SER A 13 28.41 -39.58 19.28
N PHE A 14 28.81 -38.42 19.80
CA PHE A 14 27.97 -37.24 19.89
C PHE A 14 27.91 -36.60 18.50
N VAL A 15 27.04 -37.14 17.64
CA VAL A 15 26.68 -36.52 16.38
C VAL A 15 25.88 -35.27 16.72
N VAL A 16 26.53 -34.10 16.65
CA VAL A 16 25.85 -32.81 16.59
C VAL A 16 25.09 -32.80 15.27
N ALA A 17 23.83 -33.22 15.33
CA ALA A 17 22.87 -32.95 14.28
C ALA A 17 22.66 -31.43 14.27
N MET A 18 23.40 -30.73 13.40
CA MET A 18 22.95 -29.45 12.86
C MET A 18 21.65 -29.74 12.10
N THR A 19 20.55 -29.78 12.84
CA THR A 19 19.23 -29.59 12.25
C THR A 19 19.23 -28.16 11.74
N SER A 20 19.48 -28.03 10.43
CA SER A 20 19.02 -26.90 9.65
C SER A 20 17.56 -26.67 10.01
N VAL A 21 17.31 -25.68 10.86
CA VAL A 21 15.98 -25.12 11.03
C VAL A 21 15.68 -24.49 9.68
N SER A 22 15.10 -25.29 8.79
CA SER A 22 14.32 -24.77 7.70
C SER A 22 13.30 -23.85 8.37
N CYS A 23 13.46 -22.54 8.19
CA CYS A 23 12.49 -21.54 8.58
C CYS A 23 11.23 -21.76 7.74
N VAL A 24 10.48 -22.82 8.03
CA VAL A 24 9.09 -22.99 7.64
C VAL A 24 8.39 -21.82 8.32
N GLY A 25 7.81 -20.92 7.51
CA GLY A 25 7.29 -19.63 7.93
C GLY A 25 6.40 -19.71 9.15
N ALA A 26 7.00 -19.49 10.33
CA ALA A 26 6.25 -19.12 11.51
C ALA A 26 5.64 -17.75 11.18
N LYS A 27 4.31 -17.65 11.26
CA LYS A 27 3.59 -16.39 11.12
C LYS A 27 4.25 -15.38 12.05
N THR A 28 4.79 -14.29 11.49
CA THR A 28 5.45 -13.24 12.26
C THR A 28 4.56 -12.77 13.39
N ASP A 29 5.04 -12.84 14.63
CA ASP A 29 4.29 -12.31 15.78
C ASP A 29 4.56 -10.81 15.90
N PHE A 30 3.66 -10.02 15.33
CA PHE A 30 3.73 -8.56 15.35
C PHE A 30 3.63 -7.98 16.77
N ASN A 31 3.11 -8.72 17.75
CA ASN A 31 3.12 -8.27 19.13
C ASN A 31 4.53 -8.24 19.72
N GLU A 32 5.33 -9.28 19.45
CA GLU A 32 6.72 -9.33 19.90
C GLU A 32 7.56 -8.29 19.15
N VAL A 33 7.32 -8.09 17.86
CA VAL A 33 7.96 -7.01 17.08
C VAL A 33 7.67 -5.64 17.69
N GLY A 34 6.41 -5.35 18.00
CA GLY A 34 6.02 -4.08 18.63
C GLY A 34 6.66 -3.88 20.00
N LYS A 35 6.77 -4.95 20.79
CA LYS A 35 7.44 -4.92 22.10
C LYS A 35 8.94 -4.62 21.96
N GLN A 36 9.63 -5.32 21.05
CA GLN A 36 11.06 -5.08 20.81
C GLN A 36 11.31 -3.67 20.28
N MET A 37 10.47 -3.19 19.37
CA MET A 37 10.53 -1.81 18.87
C MET A 37 10.44 -0.80 20.01
N VAL A 38 9.46 -0.94 20.91
CA VAL A 38 9.30 -0.02 22.04
C VAL A 38 10.47 -0.10 23.03
N ILE A 39 11.03 -1.29 23.27
CA ILE A 39 12.24 -1.45 24.10
C ILE A 39 13.43 -0.70 23.47
N MET A 40 13.61 -0.82 22.15
CA MET A 40 14.64 -0.09 21.42
C MET A 40 14.42 1.42 21.48
N LEU A 41 13.20 1.90 21.24
CA LEU A 41 12.87 3.32 21.33
C LEU A 41 13.10 3.85 22.75
N ARG A 42 12.70 3.11 23.77
CA ARG A 42 12.89 3.52 25.17
C ARG A 42 14.36 3.66 25.56
N ASN A 43 15.21 2.73 25.11
CA ASN A 43 16.60 2.65 25.56
C ASN A 43 17.58 3.42 24.66
N SER A 44 17.27 3.56 23.37
CA SER A 44 18.21 4.06 22.36
C SER A 44 17.75 5.37 21.70
N HIS A 45 16.48 5.77 21.82
CA HIS A 45 16.01 7.02 21.21
C HIS A 45 16.56 8.24 21.95
N TYR A 46 16.94 9.27 21.20
CA TYR A 46 17.61 10.47 21.73
C TYR A 46 16.75 11.25 22.73
N GLU A 47 15.48 11.45 22.39
CA GLU A 47 14.51 12.27 23.15
C GLU A 47 14.13 11.69 24.52
N ARG A 48 14.44 10.40 24.78
CA ARG A 48 14.23 9.68 26.07
C ARG A 48 12.92 10.01 26.79
N TYR A 49 11.79 9.95 26.08
CA TYR A 49 10.48 10.19 26.66
C TYR A 49 10.19 9.29 27.87
N ALA A 50 9.51 9.86 28.87
CA ALA A 50 8.91 9.07 29.92
C ALA A 50 7.82 8.17 29.32
N PHE A 51 7.83 6.89 29.67
CA PHE A 51 6.86 5.93 29.18
C PHE A 51 5.61 5.99 30.09
N ASP A 52 4.77 7.00 29.85
CA ASP A 52 3.60 7.34 30.68
C ASP A 52 2.27 7.33 29.88
N GLU A 53 1.17 7.63 30.58
CA GLU A 53 -0.17 7.72 29.98
C GLU A 53 -0.22 8.77 28.85
N LYS A 54 0.53 9.88 28.96
CA LYS A 54 0.56 10.94 27.94
C LYS A 54 1.18 10.44 26.64
N LEU A 55 2.23 9.63 26.73
CA LEU A 55 2.82 8.99 25.57
C LEU A 55 1.85 7.99 24.93
N GLY A 56 1.09 7.25 25.73
CA GLY A 56 0.00 6.39 25.26
C GLY A 56 -1.08 7.15 24.48
N GLU A 57 -1.51 8.31 24.98
CA GLU A 57 -2.47 9.19 24.29
C GLU A 57 -1.88 9.72 22.96
N LYS A 58 -0.60 10.11 22.95
CA LYS A 58 0.11 10.54 21.74
C LYS A 58 0.19 9.45 20.68
N PHE A 59 0.45 8.21 21.08
CA PHE A 59 0.45 7.04 20.18
C PHE A 59 -0.92 6.85 19.53
N PHE A 60 -1.97 6.92 20.35
CA PHE A 60 -3.35 6.78 19.89
C PHE A 60 -3.73 7.89 18.90
N ASP A 61 -3.44 9.15 19.22
CA ASP A 61 -3.75 10.30 18.36
C ASP A 61 -3.02 10.22 17.01
N THR A 62 -1.74 9.81 17.04
CA THR A 62 -0.93 9.66 15.82
C THR A 62 -1.46 8.52 14.95
N TYR A 63 -1.91 7.42 15.55
CA TYR A 63 -2.51 6.29 14.83
C TYR A 63 -3.88 6.63 14.23
N ILE A 64 -4.77 7.29 14.97
CA ILE A 64 -6.05 7.74 14.39
C ILE A 64 -5.81 8.74 13.25
N LYS A 65 -4.80 9.61 13.38
CA LYS A 65 -4.42 10.54 12.32
C LYS A 65 -3.81 9.85 11.10
N SER A 66 -3.07 8.74 11.26
CA SER A 66 -2.54 7.98 10.12
C SER A 66 -3.65 7.27 9.35
N LEU A 67 -4.69 6.80 10.03
CA LEU A 67 -5.85 6.17 9.41
C LEU A 67 -6.84 7.17 8.79
N ASP A 68 -7.14 8.28 9.49
CA ASP A 68 -8.17 9.24 9.08
C ASP A 68 -7.73 10.69 9.31
N GLY A 69 -6.63 11.10 8.66
CA GLY A 69 -6.08 12.46 8.79
C GLY A 69 -7.00 13.58 8.31
N ASN A 70 -7.97 13.28 7.43
CA ASN A 70 -9.00 14.23 6.98
C ASN A 70 -10.33 14.10 7.72
N LYS A 71 -10.44 13.19 8.70
CA LYS A 71 -11.63 13.01 9.56
C LYS A 71 -12.91 12.78 8.74
N GLN A 72 -12.82 11.88 7.75
CA GLN A 72 -13.87 11.58 6.79
C GLN A 72 -14.54 10.22 7.06
N TYR A 73 -13.84 9.31 7.75
CA TYR A 73 -14.28 7.93 7.92
C TYR A 73 -14.91 7.69 9.29
N PHE A 74 -14.22 8.08 10.36
CA PHE A 74 -14.68 7.85 11.73
C PHE A 74 -15.77 8.83 12.16
N LEU A 75 -16.66 8.37 13.05
CA LEU A 75 -17.53 9.25 13.83
C LEU A 75 -16.82 9.70 15.11
N ALA A 76 -17.25 10.85 15.65
CA ALA A 76 -16.76 11.33 16.94
C ALA A 76 -16.95 10.27 18.05
N SER A 77 -18.11 9.61 18.08
CA SER A 77 -18.42 8.53 19.03
C SER A 77 -17.46 7.33 18.93
N ASP A 78 -16.99 7.01 17.72
CA ASP A 78 -16.09 5.88 17.50
C ASP A 78 -14.71 6.22 18.09
N VAL A 79 -14.21 7.43 17.84
CA VAL A 79 -12.90 7.91 18.34
C VAL A 79 -12.91 8.05 19.85
N GLU A 80 -13.99 8.55 20.44
CA GLU A 80 -14.15 8.68 21.90
C GLU A 80 -14.12 7.31 22.59
N GLN A 81 -14.86 6.33 22.08
CA GLN A 81 -14.83 4.96 22.61
C GLN A 81 -13.44 4.34 22.56
N PHE A 82 -12.70 4.54 21.47
CA PHE A 82 -11.33 4.04 21.37
C PHE A 82 -10.37 4.79 22.30
N ARG A 83 -10.55 6.10 22.48
CA ARG A 83 -9.75 6.91 23.39
C ARG A 83 -9.92 6.43 24.84
N GLU A 84 -11.16 6.16 25.26
CA GLU A 84 -11.45 5.63 26.60
C GLU A 84 -10.89 4.22 26.81
N LYS A 85 -11.03 3.35 25.82
CA LYS A 85 -10.61 1.94 25.92
C LYS A 85 -9.10 1.76 25.85
N TYR A 86 -8.43 2.50 24.97
CA TYR A 86 -7.03 2.27 24.62
C TYR A 86 -6.10 3.46 24.89
N GLY A 87 -6.58 4.69 24.87
CA GLY A 87 -5.73 5.89 24.91
C GLY A 87 -4.73 5.87 26.06
N LYS A 88 -5.18 5.55 27.27
CA LYS A 88 -4.31 5.50 28.46
C LYS A 88 -3.47 4.22 28.54
N ASN A 89 -3.96 3.09 28.04
CA ASN A 89 -3.32 1.78 28.25
C ASN A 89 -2.44 1.33 27.07
N LEU A 90 -2.43 2.06 25.96
CA LEU A 90 -1.76 1.63 24.73
C LEU A 90 -0.26 1.37 24.93
N HIS A 91 0.39 2.24 25.72
CA HIS A 91 1.80 2.11 26.07
C HIS A 91 2.08 0.80 26.83
N GLN A 92 1.26 0.46 27.85
CA GLN A 92 1.41 -0.79 28.59
C GLN A 92 1.09 -2.02 27.72
N MET A 93 0.06 -1.95 26.89
CA MET A 93 -0.31 -3.04 25.98
C MET A 93 0.77 -3.34 24.94
N LEU A 94 1.57 -2.34 24.55
CA LEU A 94 2.76 -2.53 23.71
C LEU A 94 3.85 -3.32 24.42
N LEU A 95 4.14 -3.02 25.69
CA LEU A 95 5.13 -3.76 26.49
C LEU A 95 4.69 -5.19 26.79
N ASP A 96 3.40 -5.39 27.02
CA ASP A 96 2.80 -6.68 27.35
C ASP A 96 2.65 -7.59 26.12
N GLY A 97 2.97 -7.11 24.91
CA GLY A 97 2.81 -7.88 23.67
C GLY A 97 1.34 -8.12 23.33
N LYS A 98 0.47 -7.12 23.52
CA LYS A 98 -0.97 -7.18 23.20
C LYS A 98 -1.41 -6.03 22.29
N SER A 99 -0.47 -5.44 21.55
CA SER A 99 -0.66 -4.26 20.73
C SER A 99 -1.46 -4.51 19.45
N MET A 100 -1.48 -5.73 18.93
CA MET A 100 -2.23 -6.03 17.71
C MET A 100 -3.74 -6.02 17.92
N LYS A 101 -4.21 -6.31 19.14
CA LYS A 101 -5.64 -6.28 19.46
C LYS A 101 -6.28 -4.91 19.21
N PRO A 102 -5.78 -3.79 19.80
CA PRO A 102 -6.32 -2.46 19.49
C PRO A 102 -6.15 -2.08 18.01
N ALA A 103 -5.02 -2.42 17.40
CA ALA A 103 -4.76 -2.11 15.99
C ALA A 103 -5.82 -2.74 15.07
N VAL A 104 -6.11 -4.04 15.25
CA VAL A 104 -7.09 -4.80 14.46
C VAL A 104 -8.53 -4.35 14.76
N GLU A 105 -8.88 -4.09 16.02
CA GLU A 105 -10.23 -3.61 16.38
C GLU A 105 -10.53 -2.24 15.74
N ILE A 106 -9.60 -1.28 15.85
CA ILE A 106 -9.74 0.06 15.25
C ILE A 106 -9.79 -0.04 13.73
N TYR A 107 -8.90 -0.82 13.13
CA TYR A 107 -8.85 -1.00 11.67
C TYR A 107 -10.12 -1.71 11.15
N GLY A 108 -10.71 -2.63 11.93
CA GLY A 108 -11.98 -3.27 11.60
C GLY A 108 -13.13 -2.27 11.48
N VAL A 109 -13.24 -1.35 12.43
CA VAL A 109 -14.25 -0.26 12.37
C VAL A 109 -13.95 0.69 11.20
N TYR A 110 -12.69 1.08 11.01
CA TYR A 110 -12.26 1.88 9.86
C TYR A 110 -12.69 1.23 8.53
N ARG A 111 -12.40 -0.06 8.36
CA ARG A 111 -12.79 -0.85 7.18
C ARG A 111 -14.31 -0.86 6.99
N ALA A 112 -15.08 -1.10 8.04
CA ALA A 112 -16.54 -1.10 7.96
C ALA A 112 -17.09 0.27 7.53
N ARG A 113 -16.59 1.36 8.13
CA ARG A 113 -16.97 2.74 7.77
C ARG A 113 -16.57 3.06 6.33
N ALA A 114 -15.33 2.78 5.93
CA ALA A 114 -14.86 3.01 4.56
C ALA A 114 -15.72 2.27 3.52
N ASN A 115 -16.10 1.01 3.79
CA ASN A 115 -17.01 0.27 2.92
C ASN A 115 -18.38 0.95 2.80
N ALA A 116 -18.96 1.41 3.90
CA ALA A 116 -20.25 2.10 3.87
C ALA A 116 -20.19 3.43 3.10
N ARG A 117 -19.14 4.23 3.33
CA ARG A 117 -18.95 5.53 2.69
C ARG A 117 -18.68 5.42 1.19
N ILE A 118 -17.81 4.49 0.79
CA ILE A 118 -17.49 4.27 -0.62
C ILE A 118 -18.72 3.74 -1.38
N LYS A 119 -19.51 2.83 -0.79
CA LYS A 119 -20.77 2.38 -1.40
C LYS A 119 -21.76 3.54 -1.59
N TYR A 120 -21.86 4.44 -0.62
CA TYR A 120 -22.68 5.64 -0.74
C TYR A 120 -22.16 6.56 -1.86
N ALA A 121 -20.85 6.82 -1.90
CA ALA A 121 -20.22 7.60 -2.97
C ALA A 121 -20.47 7.01 -4.36
N GLN A 122 -20.34 5.69 -4.52
CA GLN A 122 -20.66 4.99 -5.77
C GLN A 122 -22.13 5.14 -6.15
N SER A 123 -23.06 5.12 -5.19
CA SER A 123 -24.48 5.36 -5.47
C SER A 123 -24.77 6.78 -5.95
N LEU A 124 -24.01 7.78 -5.47
CA LEU A 124 -24.08 9.16 -5.95
C LEU A 124 -23.48 9.29 -7.35
N LEU A 125 -22.36 8.62 -7.63
CA LEU A 125 -21.72 8.63 -8.94
C LEU A 125 -22.58 7.98 -10.04
N LYS A 126 -23.43 7.02 -9.71
CA LYS A 126 -24.44 6.49 -10.66
C LYS A 126 -25.46 7.55 -11.08
N LYS A 127 -25.60 8.63 -10.30
CA LYS A 127 -26.43 9.80 -10.58
C LYS A 127 -25.55 11.01 -10.92
N ALA A 128 -24.33 10.81 -11.42
CA ALA A 128 -23.38 11.88 -11.73
C ALA A 128 -23.98 12.98 -12.63
N ASP A 129 -24.88 12.61 -13.54
CA ASP A 129 -25.55 13.55 -14.45
C ASP A 129 -26.54 14.51 -13.75
N SER A 130 -26.86 14.27 -12.47
CA SER A 130 -27.77 15.12 -11.68
C SER A 130 -27.09 16.25 -10.93
N PHE A 131 -25.76 16.33 -10.95
CA PHE A 131 -25.03 17.41 -10.28
C PHE A 131 -25.03 18.66 -11.15
N THR A 132 -25.71 19.71 -10.68
CA THR A 132 -25.64 21.05 -11.28
C THR A 132 -24.60 21.87 -10.53
N PHE A 133 -23.48 22.21 -11.18
CA PHE A 133 -22.37 22.97 -10.59
C PHE A 133 -22.66 24.48 -10.45
N ASP A 134 -23.94 24.87 -10.42
CA ASP A 134 -24.37 26.28 -10.43
C ASP A 134 -24.32 26.94 -9.04
N SER A 135 -23.93 26.19 -8.00
CA SER A 135 -23.91 26.68 -6.63
C SER A 135 -22.62 27.46 -6.30
N HIS A 136 -22.75 28.55 -5.53
CA HIS A 136 -21.61 29.35 -5.04
C HIS A 136 -21.05 28.82 -3.71
N ARG A 137 -21.25 27.52 -3.42
CA ARG A 137 -20.83 26.91 -2.16
C ARG A 137 -19.30 26.84 -2.10
N LYS A 138 -18.76 27.13 -0.91
CA LYS A 138 -17.32 26.99 -0.64
C LYS A 138 -17.09 25.70 0.13
N MET A 139 -16.05 24.99 -0.24
CA MET A 139 -15.64 23.76 0.42
C MET A 139 -14.23 23.86 0.99
N MET A 140 -14.00 23.19 2.11
CA MET A 140 -12.67 23.09 2.69
C MET A 140 -11.87 22.03 1.95
N LEU A 141 -10.72 22.42 1.38
CA LEU A 141 -9.80 21.51 0.69
C LEU A 141 -9.14 20.50 1.64
N SER A 142 -8.84 20.93 2.87
CA SER A 142 -8.28 20.08 3.92
C SER A 142 -9.17 20.12 5.15
N ARG A 143 -9.44 18.95 5.72
CA ARG A 143 -10.24 18.76 6.93
C ARG A 143 -9.41 18.30 8.12
N LYS A 144 -8.08 18.48 8.06
CA LYS A 144 -7.14 18.07 9.13
C LYS A 144 -7.50 18.69 10.50
N ASP A 145 -7.96 19.94 10.49
CA ASP A 145 -8.30 20.70 11.69
C ASP A 145 -9.82 20.70 11.97
N ALA A 146 -10.63 20.05 11.12
CA ALA A 146 -12.08 19.96 11.30
C ALA A 146 -12.43 19.02 12.45
N ASN A 147 -13.68 19.03 12.92
CA ASN A 147 -14.15 18.01 13.85
C ASN A 147 -14.58 16.74 13.11
N TRP A 148 -14.47 15.59 13.80
CA TRP A 148 -15.09 14.36 13.31
C TRP A 148 -16.61 14.54 13.23
N PRO A 149 -17.26 13.96 12.22
CA PRO A 149 -18.72 14.01 12.11
C PRO A 149 -19.38 13.37 13.34
N ALA A 150 -20.36 14.05 13.93
CA ALA A 150 -21.09 13.55 15.09
C ALA A 150 -22.12 12.48 14.69
N THR A 151 -22.70 12.62 13.49
CA THR A 151 -23.75 11.73 12.99
C THR A 151 -23.43 11.13 11.63
N GLU A 152 -24.13 10.05 11.30
CA GLU A 152 -23.97 9.41 10.00
C GLU A 152 -24.40 10.32 8.84
N ASP A 153 -25.38 11.20 9.07
CA ASP A 153 -25.89 12.14 8.07
C ASP A 153 -24.91 13.28 7.80
N GLU A 154 -24.24 13.80 8.84
CA GLU A 154 -23.13 14.74 8.68
C GLU A 154 -21.99 14.11 7.87
N ALA A 155 -21.65 12.86 8.17
CA ALA A 155 -20.66 12.14 7.40
C ALA A 155 -21.09 11.93 5.95
N LYS A 156 -22.37 11.58 5.68
CA LYS A 156 -22.89 11.49 4.30
C LYS A 156 -22.79 12.82 3.55
N ARG A 157 -23.07 13.94 4.21
CA ARG A 157 -22.90 15.29 3.62
C ARG A 157 -21.45 15.56 3.24
N ILE A 158 -20.50 15.26 4.13
CA ILE A 158 -19.07 15.41 3.85
C ILE A 158 -18.65 14.60 2.62
N TRP A 159 -19.16 13.37 2.49
CA TRP A 159 -18.88 12.51 1.33
C TRP A 159 -19.57 12.97 0.05
N HIS A 160 -20.80 13.50 0.16
CA HIS A 160 -21.50 14.11 -0.96
C HIS A 160 -20.69 15.28 -1.54
N ASP A 161 -20.28 16.21 -0.67
CA ASP A 161 -19.49 17.37 -1.07
C ASP A 161 -18.16 16.92 -1.70
N GLN A 162 -17.48 15.90 -1.17
CA GLN A 162 -16.25 15.36 -1.76
C GLN A 162 -16.45 14.74 -3.14
N VAL A 163 -17.55 14.02 -3.35
CA VAL A 163 -17.87 13.43 -4.65
C VAL A 163 -18.14 14.54 -5.66
N GLU A 164 -18.89 15.57 -5.27
CA GLU A 164 -19.15 16.75 -6.09
C GLU A 164 -17.86 17.51 -6.45
N GLN A 165 -16.98 17.73 -5.47
CA GLN A 165 -15.66 18.34 -5.71
C GLN A 165 -14.81 17.47 -6.64
N ALA A 166 -14.79 16.15 -6.44
CA ALA A 166 -14.04 15.23 -7.30
C ALA A 166 -14.56 15.29 -8.73
N LEU A 167 -15.89 15.28 -8.93
CA LEU A 167 -16.53 15.42 -10.23
C LEU A 167 -16.18 16.77 -10.88
N LEU A 168 -16.34 17.88 -10.17
CA LEU A 168 -16.01 19.22 -10.68
C LEU A 168 -14.54 19.31 -11.07
N SER A 169 -13.64 18.83 -10.22
CA SER A 169 -12.20 18.84 -10.50
C SER A 169 -11.83 18.03 -11.73
N GLU A 170 -12.52 16.90 -11.96
CA GLU A 170 -12.28 16.05 -13.13
C GLU A 170 -12.87 16.65 -14.40
N VAL A 171 -14.03 17.31 -14.33
CA VAL A 171 -14.62 18.06 -15.44
C VAL A 171 -13.71 19.22 -15.85
N LEU A 172 -13.30 20.06 -14.90
CA LEU A 172 -12.37 21.17 -15.15
C LEU A 172 -11.03 20.70 -15.71
N ARG A 173 -10.51 19.57 -15.20
CA ARG A 173 -9.27 18.96 -15.72
C ARG A 173 -9.44 18.56 -17.18
N ARG A 174 -10.56 17.95 -17.56
CA ARG A 174 -10.84 17.55 -18.95
C ARG A 174 -11.00 18.76 -19.86
N GLU A 175 -11.75 19.78 -19.44
CA GLU A 175 -11.89 21.04 -20.18
C GLU A 175 -10.53 21.71 -20.40
N SER A 176 -9.71 21.82 -19.36
CA SER A 176 -8.36 22.40 -19.48
C SER A 176 -7.47 21.64 -20.47
N ILE A 177 -7.56 20.31 -20.49
CA ILE A 177 -6.76 19.47 -21.40
C ILE A 177 -7.29 19.57 -22.83
N HIS A 178 -8.60 19.65 -23.02
CA HIS A 178 -9.22 19.89 -24.32
C HIS A 178 -8.76 21.23 -24.90
N GLU A 179 -8.85 22.31 -24.11
CA GLU A 179 -8.35 23.63 -24.54
C GLU A 179 -6.86 23.62 -24.90
N LEU A 180 -6.04 22.92 -24.11
CA LEU A 180 -4.61 22.79 -24.38
C LEU A 180 -4.34 21.96 -25.64
N ALA A 181 -5.12 20.93 -25.90
CA ALA A 181 -5.02 20.11 -27.11
C ALA A 181 -5.42 20.90 -28.37
N GLU A 182 -6.50 21.69 -28.29
CA GLU A 182 -6.92 22.60 -29.36
C GLU A 182 -5.86 23.66 -29.66
N LYS A 183 -5.31 24.30 -28.61
CA LYS A 183 -4.23 25.29 -28.74
C LYS A 183 -2.96 24.70 -29.36
N GLN A 184 -2.71 23.40 -29.17
CA GLN A 184 -1.54 22.70 -29.72
C GLN A 184 -1.81 21.98 -31.05
N GLY A 185 -3.04 22.02 -31.57
CA GLY A 185 -3.43 21.29 -32.79
C GLY A 185 -3.28 19.76 -32.68
N LYS A 186 -3.32 19.20 -31.46
CA LYS A 186 -3.18 17.76 -31.20
C LYS A 186 -4.55 17.14 -30.92
N ALA A 187 -4.70 15.85 -31.22
CA ALA A 187 -5.90 15.11 -30.84
C ALA A 187 -6.05 15.10 -29.32
N ASP A 188 -7.28 15.31 -28.82
CA ASP A 188 -7.58 15.31 -27.38
C ASP A 188 -7.23 13.93 -26.77
N PRO A 189 -6.26 13.87 -25.83
CA PRO A 189 -5.85 12.64 -25.19
C PRO A 189 -6.93 12.01 -24.29
N LEU A 190 -8.04 12.70 -24.00
CA LEU A 190 -9.13 12.23 -23.14
C LEU A 190 -10.39 11.81 -23.89
N LYS A 191 -10.46 12.00 -25.21
CA LYS A 191 -11.66 11.74 -26.03
C LYS A 191 -12.15 10.28 -25.96
N ASN A 192 -11.25 9.34 -25.69
CA ASN A 192 -11.54 7.91 -25.56
C ASN A 192 -11.53 7.40 -24.10
N LYS A 193 -11.39 8.28 -23.10
CA LYS A 193 -11.41 7.86 -21.69
C LYS A 193 -12.84 7.78 -21.16
N LYS A 194 -13.06 6.86 -20.21
CA LYS A 194 -14.35 6.62 -19.53
C LYS A 194 -14.95 7.90 -18.96
N ALA A 195 -16.26 7.92 -18.73
CA ALA A 195 -16.96 9.09 -18.17
C ALA A 195 -16.34 9.53 -16.84
N PRO A 196 -16.40 10.84 -16.47
CA PRO A 196 -15.83 11.34 -15.21
C PRO A 196 -16.32 10.53 -13.99
N GLY A 197 -17.62 10.24 -13.94
CA GLY A 197 -18.21 9.44 -12.86
C GLY A 197 -17.70 8.01 -12.79
N GLU A 198 -17.48 7.36 -13.93
CA GLU A 198 -16.92 5.99 -13.98
C GLU A 198 -15.46 5.95 -13.52
N MET A 199 -14.66 6.94 -13.92
CA MET A 199 -13.25 7.04 -13.48
C MET A 199 -13.13 7.23 -11.98
N ILE A 200 -13.95 8.11 -11.41
CA ILE A 200 -13.98 8.33 -9.96
C ILE A 200 -14.49 7.07 -9.25
N SER A 201 -15.47 6.37 -9.81
CA SER A 201 -15.97 5.11 -9.26
C SER A 201 -14.87 4.03 -9.22
N LEU A 202 -14.09 3.90 -10.28
CA LEU A 202 -12.94 2.97 -10.34
C LEU A 202 -11.86 3.34 -9.31
N ARG A 203 -11.59 4.64 -9.13
CA ARG A 203 -10.67 5.11 -8.09
C ARG A 203 -11.15 4.71 -6.69
N PHE A 204 -12.43 4.90 -6.39
CA PHE A 204 -13.00 4.49 -5.12
C PHE A 204 -12.99 2.96 -4.93
N GLU A 205 -13.26 2.20 -5.99
CA GLU A 205 -13.16 0.74 -5.97
C GLU A 205 -11.72 0.27 -5.69
N ARG A 206 -10.71 0.93 -6.27
CA ARG A 206 -9.30 0.65 -5.99
C ARG A 206 -8.95 0.89 -4.52
N ILE A 207 -9.38 2.02 -3.96
CA ILE A 207 -9.21 2.31 -2.52
C ILE A 207 -9.88 1.24 -1.68
N LEU A 208 -11.11 0.86 -2.05
CA LEU A 208 -11.89 -0.16 -1.34
C LEU A 208 -11.21 -1.53 -1.38
N LYS A 209 -10.69 -1.94 -2.54
CA LYS A 209 -9.93 -3.17 -2.72
C LYS A 209 -8.73 -3.16 -1.77
N GLY A 210 -7.94 -2.09 -1.77
CA GLY A 210 -6.77 -1.94 -0.90
C GLY A 210 -7.10 -2.06 0.60
N ILE A 211 -8.18 -1.42 1.06
CA ILE A 211 -8.61 -1.52 2.47
C ILE A 211 -9.09 -2.94 2.80
N ASN A 212 -9.79 -3.60 1.87
CA ASN A 212 -10.36 -4.93 2.08
C ASN A 212 -9.35 -6.09 1.98
N THR A 213 -8.29 -5.91 1.20
CA THR A 213 -7.20 -6.89 1.05
C THR A 213 -6.05 -6.65 2.01
N ALA A 214 -6.15 -5.66 2.91
CA ALA A 214 -5.14 -5.38 3.91
C ALA A 214 -4.92 -6.62 4.80
N THR A 215 -3.66 -7.06 4.84
CA THR A 215 -3.21 -8.18 5.64
C THR A 215 -2.94 -7.73 7.08
N GLU A 216 -2.71 -8.68 7.98
CA GLU A 216 -2.29 -8.37 9.35
C GLU A 216 -0.95 -7.61 9.38
N GLU A 217 -0.06 -7.88 8.42
CA GLU A 217 1.21 -7.16 8.26
C GLU A 217 0.98 -5.69 7.88
N ASP A 218 0.06 -5.40 6.94
CA ASP A 218 -0.28 -4.01 6.58
C ASP A 218 -0.85 -3.23 7.78
N ILE A 219 -1.65 -3.90 8.62
CA ILE A 219 -2.23 -3.29 9.83
C ILE A 219 -1.14 -3.05 10.88
N ALA A 220 -0.26 -4.04 11.09
CA ALA A 220 0.87 -3.94 12.00
C ALA A 220 1.82 -2.81 11.58
N ASP A 221 2.16 -2.73 10.30
CA ASP A 221 3.01 -1.69 9.75
C ASP A 221 2.41 -0.29 9.99
N SER A 222 1.15 -0.05 9.57
CA SER A 222 0.49 1.23 9.79
C SER A 222 0.47 1.66 11.26
N PHE A 223 0.27 0.69 12.17
CA PHE A 223 0.22 0.93 13.60
C PHE A 223 1.61 1.19 14.21
N LEU A 224 2.60 0.35 13.92
CA LEU A 224 3.97 0.49 14.43
C LEU A 224 4.65 1.73 13.85
N SER A 225 4.43 2.02 12.57
CA SER A 225 4.88 3.25 11.91
C SER A 225 4.27 4.51 12.52
N ALA A 226 2.99 4.47 12.94
CA ALA A 226 2.39 5.59 13.67
C ALA A 226 3.04 5.78 15.05
N ILE A 227 3.37 4.70 15.75
CA ILE A 227 4.08 4.78 17.04
C ILE A 227 5.49 5.34 16.83
N ALA A 228 6.24 4.87 15.83
CA ALA A 228 7.56 5.38 15.48
C ALA A 228 7.53 6.91 15.25
N LYS A 229 6.62 7.37 14.39
CA LYS A 229 6.43 8.80 14.06
C LYS A 229 5.98 9.67 15.24
N SER A 230 5.36 9.06 16.24
CA SER A 230 4.96 9.77 17.44
C SER A 230 6.14 10.13 18.35
N TYR A 231 7.27 9.43 18.25
CA TYR A 231 8.50 9.83 18.93
C TYR A 231 9.11 11.04 18.25
N ASP A 232 9.35 10.95 16.94
CA ASP A 232 9.97 12.02 16.16
C ASP A 232 9.62 11.86 14.66
N PRO A 233 9.49 12.94 13.88
CA PRO A 233 9.27 12.90 12.42
C PRO A 233 10.29 12.10 11.61
N HIS A 234 11.49 11.82 12.13
CA HIS A 234 12.53 11.05 11.44
C HIS A 234 12.68 9.62 11.97
N THR A 235 11.76 9.16 12.82
CA THR A 235 11.71 7.78 13.28
C THR A 235 10.65 7.02 12.51
N ASP A 236 11.09 6.05 11.72
CA ASP A 236 10.22 5.18 10.92
C ASP A 236 10.38 3.72 11.34
N TYR A 237 9.29 2.97 11.20
CA TYR A 237 9.29 1.51 11.22
C TYR A 237 9.27 1.03 9.76
N PHE A 238 9.97 -0.06 9.48
CA PHE A 238 9.93 -0.71 8.18
C PHE A 238 9.48 -2.16 8.36
N SER A 239 8.47 -2.58 7.61
CA SER A 239 8.20 -3.98 7.33
C SER A 239 9.37 -4.61 6.57
N MET A 240 9.42 -5.95 6.49
CA MET A 240 10.49 -6.64 5.76
C MET A 240 10.53 -6.19 4.29
N SER A 241 9.36 -6.07 3.66
CA SER A 241 9.24 -5.64 2.26
C SER A 241 9.73 -4.20 2.04
N GLU A 242 9.44 -3.28 2.97
CA GLU A 242 9.91 -1.90 2.88
C GLU A 242 11.41 -1.80 3.13
N MET A 243 11.93 -2.58 4.08
CA MET A 243 13.36 -2.65 4.36
C MET A 243 14.15 -3.16 3.14
N GLU A 244 13.67 -4.20 2.45
CA GLU A 244 14.30 -4.69 1.22
C GLU A 244 14.31 -3.61 0.13
N ARG A 245 13.21 -2.86 -0.01
CA ARG A 245 13.13 -1.76 -0.98
C ARG A 245 14.05 -0.61 -0.62
N PHE A 246 14.12 -0.24 0.66
CA PHE A 246 15.02 0.80 1.15
C PHE A 246 16.48 0.40 0.91
N MET A 247 16.86 -0.83 1.29
CA MET A 247 18.20 -1.37 1.05
C MET A 247 18.53 -1.44 -0.44
N SER A 248 17.57 -1.84 -1.27
CA SER A 248 17.72 -1.86 -2.74
C SER A 248 17.87 -0.46 -3.33
N GLY A 249 17.24 0.56 -2.74
CA GLY A 249 17.42 1.96 -3.13
C GLY A 249 18.76 2.55 -2.69
N MET A 250 19.31 2.07 -1.56
CA MET A 250 20.65 2.44 -1.10
C MET A 250 21.75 1.75 -1.90
N GLN A 251 21.51 0.52 -2.36
CA GLN A 251 22.36 -0.14 -3.32
C GLN A 251 22.21 0.61 -4.65
N ASN A 252 23.27 1.26 -5.13
CA ASN A 252 23.32 1.90 -6.46
C ASN A 252 23.28 0.85 -7.62
N SER A 253 22.51 -0.20 -7.47
CA SER A 253 22.32 -1.28 -8.43
C SER A 253 20.88 -1.77 -8.33
N LEU A 254 20.03 -1.23 -9.19
CA LEU A 254 18.67 -1.71 -9.34
C LEU A 254 18.68 -2.86 -10.36
N VAL A 255 18.21 -4.05 -9.98
CA VAL A 255 18.05 -5.17 -10.91
C VAL A 255 16.59 -5.27 -11.31
N GLY A 256 16.31 -5.15 -12.61
CA GLY A 256 14.94 -5.17 -13.13
C GLY A 256 14.90 -5.07 -14.66
N ILE A 257 13.77 -4.61 -15.19
CA ILE A 257 13.59 -4.41 -16.63
C ILE A 257 14.07 -3.04 -17.12
N GLY A 258 14.26 -2.05 -16.23
CA GLY A 258 14.67 -0.69 -16.60
C GLY A 258 13.56 0.16 -17.19
N ALA A 259 12.34 0.07 -16.64
CA ALA A 259 11.20 0.88 -17.04
C ALA A 259 10.63 1.66 -15.85
N LEU A 260 10.21 2.90 -16.10
CA LEU A 260 9.44 3.71 -15.16
C LEU A 260 7.96 3.39 -15.34
N LEU A 261 7.34 2.97 -14.24
CA LEU A 261 5.95 2.52 -14.20
C LEU A 261 5.09 3.53 -13.46
N GLN A 262 3.88 3.76 -13.97
CA GLN A 262 2.88 4.59 -13.34
C GLN A 262 1.54 3.85 -13.38
N ALA A 263 0.83 3.80 -12.26
CA ALA A 263 -0.52 3.26 -12.26
C ALA A 263 -1.49 4.24 -12.94
N GLU A 264 -2.26 3.77 -13.92
CA GLU A 264 -3.37 4.51 -14.50
C GLU A 264 -4.64 4.33 -13.67
N ASP A 265 -5.59 5.25 -13.86
CA ASP A 265 -6.88 5.24 -13.16
C ASP A 265 -7.78 4.05 -13.56
N ASP A 266 -7.53 3.41 -14.70
CA ASP A 266 -8.29 2.24 -15.19
C ASP A 266 -7.82 0.90 -14.59
N GLY A 267 -6.81 0.94 -13.71
CA GLY A 267 -6.25 -0.23 -13.05
C GLY A 267 -5.01 -0.82 -13.73
N ALA A 268 -4.70 -0.44 -14.97
CA ALA A 268 -3.48 -0.90 -15.65
C ALA A 268 -2.25 -0.11 -15.20
N THR A 269 -1.06 -0.68 -15.43
CA THR A 269 0.21 0.00 -15.15
C THR A 269 0.85 0.46 -16.46
N LYS A 270 0.97 1.77 -16.64
CA LYS A 270 1.53 2.39 -17.84
C LYS A 270 3.04 2.60 -17.72
N ILE A 271 3.75 2.45 -18.83
CA ILE A 271 5.17 2.77 -18.94
C ILE A 271 5.33 4.25 -19.31
N THR A 272 5.94 5.03 -18.42
CA THR A 272 6.17 6.48 -18.58
C THR A 272 7.58 6.83 -19.02
N GLY A 273 8.51 5.88 -18.94
CA GLY A 273 9.88 6.07 -19.36
C GLY A 273 10.62 4.75 -19.42
N ILE A 274 11.66 4.70 -20.26
CA ILE A 274 12.56 3.56 -20.38
C ILE A 274 13.97 4.09 -20.11
N VAL A 275 14.72 3.37 -19.28
CA VAL A 275 16.09 3.75 -18.94
C VAL A 275 17.02 3.34 -20.08
N VAL A 276 17.75 4.32 -20.61
CA VAL A 276 18.70 4.14 -21.72
C VAL A 276 19.80 3.16 -21.31
N GLY A 277 20.06 2.15 -22.15
CA GLY A 277 21.04 1.10 -21.85
C GLY A 277 20.56 0.01 -20.89
N GLY A 278 19.35 0.14 -20.35
CA GLY A 278 18.68 -0.89 -19.55
C GLY A 278 18.17 -2.07 -20.40
N PRO A 279 17.72 -3.16 -19.77
CA PRO A 279 17.24 -4.35 -20.49
C PRO A 279 16.07 -4.10 -21.44
N ALA A 280 15.08 -3.29 -21.03
CA ALA A 280 13.93 -2.91 -21.85
C ALA A 280 14.32 -2.12 -23.10
N ASP A 281 15.35 -1.27 -23.01
CA ASP A 281 15.88 -0.50 -24.14
C ASP A 281 16.65 -1.39 -25.13
N LYS A 282 17.47 -2.32 -24.61
CA LYS A 282 18.23 -3.28 -25.42
C LYS A 282 17.34 -4.23 -26.22
N GLU A 283 16.20 -4.62 -25.66
CA GLU A 283 15.23 -5.47 -26.34
C GLU A 283 14.37 -4.68 -27.33
N GLY A 284 14.04 -3.42 -27.01
CA GLY A 284 13.27 -2.51 -27.87
C GLY A 284 11.81 -2.92 -28.09
N SER A 285 11.32 -3.94 -27.37
CA SER A 285 9.96 -4.46 -27.48
C SER A 285 8.93 -3.61 -26.74
N LEU A 286 9.33 -2.96 -25.65
CA LEU A 286 8.52 -2.02 -24.88
C LEU A 286 8.61 -0.62 -25.46
N LYS A 287 7.47 0.04 -25.61
CA LYS A 287 7.39 1.43 -26.04
C LYS A 287 6.80 2.32 -24.96
N LEU A 288 7.06 3.61 -25.10
CA LEU A 288 6.47 4.63 -24.26
C LEU A 288 4.94 4.60 -24.36
N ASN A 289 4.25 4.69 -23.22
CA ASN A 289 2.80 4.63 -23.04
C ASN A 289 2.16 3.24 -23.14
N ASP A 290 2.94 2.17 -23.32
CA ASP A 290 2.40 0.81 -23.27
C ASP A 290 1.81 0.50 -21.88
N ARG A 291 0.72 -0.28 -21.84
CA ARG A 291 -0.04 -0.61 -20.62
C ARG A 291 0.18 -2.08 -20.25
N ILE A 292 0.78 -2.33 -19.10
CA ILE A 292 0.98 -3.67 -18.54
C ILE A 292 -0.30 -4.07 -17.81
N VAL A 293 -0.86 -5.21 -18.20
CA VAL A 293 -2.10 -5.79 -17.65
C VAL A 293 -1.86 -7.12 -16.94
N GLY A 294 -0.69 -7.75 -17.10
CA GLY A 294 -0.34 -8.96 -16.37
C GLY A 294 1.17 -9.20 -16.30
N VAL A 295 1.61 -9.89 -15.25
CA VAL A 295 3.02 -10.22 -15.00
C VAL A 295 3.15 -11.69 -14.63
N ASP A 296 4.06 -12.39 -15.30
CA ASP A 296 4.56 -13.71 -14.91
C ASP A 296 6.02 -13.54 -14.49
N SER A 297 6.26 -13.69 -13.18
CA SER A 297 7.55 -13.43 -12.54
C SER A 297 8.60 -14.51 -12.85
N THR A 298 8.17 -15.71 -13.20
CA THR A 298 9.02 -16.91 -13.33
C THR A 298 9.16 -17.41 -14.77
N ASN A 299 8.50 -16.76 -15.73
CA ASN A 299 8.49 -17.14 -17.15
C ASN A 299 8.18 -18.63 -17.36
N THR A 300 7.23 -19.18 -16.58
CA THR A 300 6.86 -20.59 -16.65
C THR A 300 5.95 -20.90 -17.83
N GLY A 301 5.46 -19.88 -18.54
CA GLY A 301 4.78 -20.04 -19.82
C GLY A 301 3.36 -20.57 -19.74
N THR A 302 2.87 -20.93 -18.55
CA THR A 302 1.51 -21.41 -18.31
C THR A 302 0.54 -20.24 -18.08
N PRO A 303 -0.70 -20.28 -18.60
CA PRO A 303 -1.70 -19.23 -18.39
C PRO A 303 -2.02 -18.97 -16.90
N GLU A 304 -1.83 -19.97 -16.05
CA GLU A 304 -2.08 -19.92 -14.60
C GLU A 304 -0.99 -19.17 -13.81
N ALA A 305 0.23 -19.07 -14.35
CA ALA A 305 1.34 -18.33 -13.73
C ALA A 305 1.30 -16.82 -14.06
N MET A 306 0.42 -16.42 -14.97
CA MET A 306 0.23 -15.02 -15.31
C MET A 306 -0.72 -14.36 -14.31
N VAL A 307 -0.16 -13.54 -13.44
CA VAL A 307 -0.92 -12.78 -12.46
C VAL A 307 -1.50 -11.55 -13.13
N ASP A 308 -2.83 -11.42 -13.12
CA ASP A 308 -3.51 -10.19 -13.50
C ASP A 308 -3.16 -9.10 -12.49
N ILE A 309 -2.61 -7.99 -12.98
CA ILE A 309 -2.17 -6.86 -12.15
C ILE A 309 -3.17 -5.71 -12.13
N MET A 310 -4.35 -5.88 -12.75
CA MET A 310 -5.37 -4.87 -12.79
C MET A 310 -5.83 -4.49 -11.37
N PHE A 311 -5.76 -3.20 -11.07
CA PHE A 311 -6.06 -2.62 -9.75
C PHE A 311 -5.16 -3.12 -8.60
N GLU A 312 -4.02 -3.73 -8.89
CA GLU A 312 -3.03 -4.05 -7.86
C GLU A 312 -2.30 -2.78 -7.37
N LYS A 313 -1.69 -2.87 -6.19
CA LYS A 313 -0.79 -1.83 -5.68
C LYS A 313 0.42 -1.75 -6.64
N LEU A 314 0.80 -0.55 -7.06
CA LEU A 314 1.93 -0.33 -7.98
C LEU A 314 3.20 -1.00 -7.46
N ASP A 315 3.43 -0.87 -6.17
CA ASP A 315 4.50 -1.51 -5.42
C ASP A 315 4.58 -3.03 -5.62
N ARG A 316 3.45 -3.72 -5.51
CA ARG A 316 3.39 -5.17 -5.74
C ARG A 316 3.70 -5.52 -7.18
N VAL A 317 3.23 -4.72 -8.13
CA VAL A 317 3.55 -4.87 -9.56
C VAL A 317 5.04 -4.72 -9.80
N VAL A 318 5.65 -3.71 -9.18
CA VAL A 318 7.09 -3.47 -9.25
C VAL A 318 7.87 -4.65 -8.67
N ASP A 319 7.47 -5.19 -7.53
CA ASP A 319 8.14 -6.35 -6.90
C ASP A 319 8.05 -7.61 -7.78
N MET A 320 6.91 -7.85 -8.44
CA MET A 320 6.76 -8.97 -9.41
C MET A 320 7.64 -8.80 -10.65
N ILE A 321 7.81 -7.57 -11.11
CA ILE A 321 8.65 -7.25 -12.27
C ILE A 321 10.15 -7.30 -11.91
N ARG A 322 10.49 -6.90 -10.68
CA ARG A 322 11.85 -7.01 -10.13
C ARG A 322 12.20 -8.47 -9.84
N GLY A 323 13.48 -8.73 -9.60
CA GLY A 323 13.97 -10.07 -9.34
C GLY A 323 15.47 -10.17 -9.47
N LYS A 324 15.96 -11.41 -9.40
CA LYS A 324 17.39 -11.71 -9.55
C LYS A 324 17.88 -11.43 -10.97
N GLU A 325 19.15 -11.04 -11.06
CA GLU A 325 19.79 -10.76 -12.35
C GLU A 325 19.81 -12.01 -13.23
N GLY A 326 19.50 -11.84 -14.51
CA GLY A 326 19.50 -12.92 -15.50
C GLY A 326 18.22 -13.76 -15.54
N VAL A 327 17.26 -13.55 -14.64
CA VAL A 327 15.95 -14.23 -14.66
C VAL A 327 14.99 -13.48 -15.60
N GLU A 328 14.32 -14.20 -16.48
CA GLU A 328 13.34 -13.63 -17.41
C GLU A 328 12.00 -13.35 -16.71
N VAL A 329 11.33 -12.29 -17.16
CA VAL A 329 9.97 -11.93 -16.77
C VAL A 329 9.10 -11.83 -18.01
N ARG A 330 7.89 -12.38 -17.96
CA ARG A 330 6.94 -12.29 -19.06
C ARG A 330 5.84 -11.28 -18.71
N LEU A 331 5.68 -10.29 -19.55
CA LEU A 331 4.72 -9.20 -19.41
C LEU A 331 3.60 -9.36 -20.43
N LYS A 332 2.36 -9.17 -19.97
CA LYS A 332 1.18 -9.01 -20.83
C LYS A 332 0.95 -7.51 -21.00
N VAL A 333 1.14 -7.03 -22.22
CA VAL A 333 1.18 -5.60 -22.55
C VAL A 333 0.14 -5.29 -23.62
N GLU A 334 -0.66 -4.25 -23.37
CA GLU A 334 -1.51 -3.60 -24.34
C GLU A 334 -0.74 -2.42 -24.97
N PRO A 335 -0.36 -2.50 -26.26
CA PRO A 335 0.44 -1.46 -26.91
C PRO A 335 -0.35 -0.16 -27.02
N ALA A 336 0.32 0.98 -26.81
CA ALA A 336 -0.33 2.29 -26.91
C ALA A 336 -0.88 2.62 -28.32
N ALA A 337 -0.27 2.05 -29.35
CA ALA A 337 -0.64 2.24 -30.76
C ALA A 337 -1.48 1.09 -31.33
N GLY A 338 -1.81 0.06 -30.53
CA GLY A 338 -2.63 -1.09 -30.95
C GLY A 338 -4.12 -0.79 -30.88
N ALA A 339 -4.94 -1.65 -31.51
CA ALA A 339 -6.38 -1.57 -31.35
C ALA A 339 -6.78 -1.85 -29.89
N PRO A 340 -7.89 -1.27 -29.36
CA PRO A 340 -8.34 -1.55 -28.00
C PRO A 340 -8.52 -3.05 -27.77
N GLY A 341 -7.74 -3.63 -26.84
CA GLY A 341 -7.76 -5.07 -26.53
C GLY A 341 -6.71 -5.93 -27.24
N GLU A 342 -5.82 -5.34 -28.05
CA GLU A 342 -4.66 -6.07 -28.59
C GLU A 342 -3.65 -6.37 -27.47
N ILE A 343 -3.46 -7.64 -27.18
CA ILE A 343 -2.54 -8.11 -26.13
C ILE A 343 -1.27 -8.65 -26.78
N LYS A 344 -0.11 -8.15 -26.35
CA LYS A 344 1.21 -8.68 -26.68
C LYS A 344 1.86 -9.29 -25.46
N PHE A 345 2.55 -10.41 -25.67
CA PHE A 345 3.38 -11.04 -24.66
C PHE A 345 4.83 -10.68 -24.95
N ILE A 346 5.50 -10.09 -23.97
CA ILE A 346 6.88 -9.64 -24.08
C ILE A 346 7.68 -10.34 -22.99
N VAL A 347 8.84 -10.90 -23.33
CA VAL A 347 9.71 -11.61 -22.38
C VAL A 347 11.02 -10.85 -22.26
N ILE A 348 11.29 -10.30 -21.08
CA ILE A 348 12.45 -9.46 -20.82
C ILE A 348 13.37 -10.15 -19.83
N LYS A 349 14.66 -10.21 -20.15
CA LYS A 349 15.68 -10.69 -19.21
C LYS A 349 16.02 -9.57 -18.23
N ARG A 350 15.84 -9.81 -16.92
CA ARG A 350 16.22 -8.83 -15.89
C ARG A 350 17.73 -8.61 -15.89
N GLY A 351 18.13 -7.36 -15.77
CA GLY A 351 19.53 -6.95 -15.72
C GLY A 351 19.72 -5.79 -14.76
N LYS A 352 20.98 -5.49 -14.47
CA LYS A 352 21.33 -4.26 -13.75
C LYS A 352 20.99 -3.04 -14.62
N VAL A 353 20.31 -2.08 -14.02
CA VAL A 353 19.86 -0.81 -14.62
C VAL A 353 20.73 0.32 -14.11
#